data_AF-A0A0J9TK55-F1
#
_entry.id   AF-A0A0J9TK55-F1
#
_cell.length_a   1.000
_cell.length_b   1.000
_cell.length_c   1.000
_cell.angle_alpha   90.00
_cell.angle_beta   90.00
_cell.angle_gamma   90.00
#
_symmetry.space_group_name_H-M   'P 1'
#
loop_
_entity.id
_entity.type
_entity.pdbx_description
1 polymer ?
#
loop_
_entity_poly.entity_id
_entity_poly.type
_entity_poly.pdbx_seq_one_letter_code
_entity_poly.pdbx_strand_id
1 'polypeptide(L)'
;MSKVKIGNEIINPSQIHTNLDLNIIRPYEYDNLRKLISVHYNILEVYDKNEQKISMMNILNEYLQYCNENSTRSDLILFIKEFFENYYNEKKNVYGQIYNDCSVDTKPQKSYCEVYKKCITEFETDFSLIKRSSEEYVNNKIELYQKMNKGGFWMENIARFFEKTSDISSSASVITGTVVALFFTTFALYKVRKNYI
;
A
#
# COMPACT_ATOMS: atom_id res chain seq x y z
N MET A 1 -18.07 0.06 1.49
CA MET A 1 -17.37 0.11 0.19
C MET A 1 -15.92 0.49 0.50
N SER A 2 -14.95 -0.31 0.03
CA SER A 2 -13.51 -0.10 0.36
C SER A 2 -13.04 1.25 -0.17
N LYS A 3 -12.22 1.97 0.61
CA LYS A 3 -11.41 3.10 0.12
C LYS A 3 -10.73 2.65 -1.17
N VAL A 4 -10.82 3.44 -2.25
CA VAL A 4 -10.14 3.12 -3.52
C VAL A 4 -8.64 3.05 -3.22
N LYS A 5 -8.06 1.86 -3.42
CA LYS A 5 -6.62 1.64 -3.27
C LYS A 5 -5.96 1.97 -4.60
N ILE A 6 -5.03 2.92 -4.59
CA ILE A 6 -4.20 3.35 -5.72
C ILE A 6 -3.60 2.14 -6.44
N GLY A 7 -3.09 1.17 -5.68
CA GLY A 7 -2.54 -0.06 -6.24
C GLY A 7 -3.53 -0.78 -7.14
N ASN A 8 -4.80 -0.88 -6.75
CA ASN A 8 -5.83 -1.56 -7.54
C ASN A 8 -6.06 -0.88 -8.90
N GLU A 9 -6.08 0.45 -8.92
CA GLU A 9 -6.21 1.22 -10.16
C GLU A 9 -4.95 1.14 -11.03
N ILE A 10 -3.76 0.95 -10.43
CA ILE A 10 -2.52 0.74 -11.18
C ILE A 10 -2.51 -0.66 -11.84
N ILE A 11 -2.96 -1.72 -11.15
CA ILE A 11 -2.90 -3.10 -11.67
C ILE A 11 -4.06 -3.45 -12.62
N ASN A 12 -5.20 -2.78 -12.48
CA ASN A 12 -6.43 -2.97 -13.25
C ASN A 12 -7.11 -1.60 -13.42
N PRO A 13 -6.56 -0.71 -14.27
CA PRO A 13 -7.14 0.61 -14.47
C PRO A 13 -8.57 0.46 -14.99
N SER A 14 -9.54 0.87 -14.18
CA SER A 14 -10.92 0.95 -14.64
C SER A 14 -11.04 2.11 -15.64
N GLN A 15 -11.90 2.00 -16.66
CA GLN A 15 -12.16 3.10 -17.60
C GLN A 15 -12.75 4.35 -16.91
N ILE A 16 -13.06 4.26 -15.62
CA ILE A 16 -13.85 5.23 -14.89
C ILE A 16 -13.17 5.47 -13.54
N HIS A 17 -12.19 6.38 -13.47
CA HIS A 17 -12.09 7.44 -12.43
C HIS A 17 -10.70 7.83 -11.90
N THR A 18 -9.59 7.25 -12.35
CA THR A 18 -8.28 7.72 -11.92
C THR A 18 -7.39 8.08 -13.11
N ASN A 19 -7.33 9.37 -13.43
CA ASN A 19 -6.31 9.95 -14.31
C ASN A 19 -4.95 9.97 -13.60
N LEU A 20 -4.51 8.81 -13.07
CA LEU A 20 -3.17 8.67 -12.52
C LEU A 20 -2.23 8.57 -13.72
N ASP A 21 -1.33 9.53 -13.86
CA ASP A 21 -0.20 9.38 -14.78
C ASP A 21 0.80 8.44 -14.10
N LEU A 22 0.57 7.13 -14.23
CA LEU A 22 1.42 6.08 -13.70
C LEU A 22 1.45 4.91 -14.68
N ASN A 23 2.63 4.29 -14.82
CA ASN A 23 2.75 3.06 -15.61
C ASN A 23 1.92 1.94 -14.97
N ILE A 24 1.33 1.05 -15.78
CA ILE A 24 0.61 -0.12 -15.25
C ILE A 24 1.62 -1.13 -14.68
N ILE A 25 1.36 -1.66 -13.49
CA ILE A 25 2.10 -2.79 -12.90
C ILE A 25 1.72 -4.07 -13.67
N ARG A 26 2.62 -4.52 -14.54
CA ARG A 26 2.38 -5.66 -15.44
C ARG A 26 2.55 -7.01 -14.74
N PRO A 27 1.72 -8.03 -15.07
CA PRO A 27 1.72 -9.34 -14.39
C PRO A 27 3.04 -10.11 -14.39
N TYR A 28 3.92 -9.93 -15.38
CA TYR A 28 5.18 -10.69 -15.50
C TYR A 28 6.41 -9.94 -15.00
N GLU A 29 6.35 -8.62 -14.98
CA GLU A 29 7.46 -7.75 -14.58
C GLU A 29 7.45 -7.48 -13.07
N TYR A 30 6.25 -7.43 -12.51
CA TYR A 30 6.00 -7.07 -11.11
C TYR A 30 5.08 -8.09 -10.44
N ASP A 31 5.29 -9.38 -10.69
CA ASP A 31 4.37 -10.44 -10.27
C ASP A 31 4.12 -10.45 -8.75
N ASN A 32 5.16 -10.31 -7.93
CA ASN A 32 5.02 -10.34 -6.47
C ASN A 32 4.29 -9.10 -5.95
N LEU A 33 4.65 -7.91 -6.43
CA LEU A 33 4.00 -6.65 -6.08
C LEU A 33 2.54 -6.63 -6.55
N ARG A 34 2.28 -7.12 -7.77
CA ARG A 34 0.92 -7.21 -8.32
C ARG A 34 0.06 -8.17 -7.53
N LYS A 35 0.59 -9.34 -7.16
CA LYS A 35 -0.09 -10.31 -6.31
C LYS A 35 -0.46 -9.69 -4.97
N LEU A 36 0.49 -9.02 -4.31
CA LEU A 36 0.26 -8.31 -3.05
C LEU A 36 -0.92 -7.32 -3.16
N ILE A 37 -0.91 -6.48 -4.20
CA ILE A 37 -1.98 -5.50 -4.43
C ILE A 37 -3.31 -6.20 -4.68
N SER A 38 -3.32 -7.26 -5.50
CA SER A 38 -4.55 -7.99 -5.87
C SER A 38 -5.24 -8.62 -4.65
N VAL A 39 -4.48 -8.98 -3.62
CA VAL A 39 -5.00 -9.48 -2.34
C VAL A 39 -5.19 -8.37 -1.30
N HIS A 40 -5.20 -7.11 -1.73
CA HIS A 40 -5.42 -5.92 -0.89
C HIS A 40 -4.39 -5.76 0.24
N TYR A 41 -3.15 -6.15 -0.01
CA TYR A 41 -2.05 -6.18 0.96
C TYR A 41 -2.20 -7.22 2.08
N ASN A 42 -3.22 -8.09 2.01
CA ASN A 42 -3.34 -9.24 2.89
C ASN A 42 -2.34 -10.31 2.45
N ILE A 43 -1.22 -10.43 3.15
CA ILE A 43 -0.25 -11.50 2.86
C ILE A 43 -0.87 -12.85 3.27
N LEU A 44 -0.82 -13.83 2.37
CA LEU A 44 -1.03 -15.24 2.73
C LEU A 44 0.04 -15.63 3.75
N GLU A 45 -0.34 -16.07 4.95
CA GLU A 45 0.62 -16.54 5.95
C GLU A 45 1.47 -17.67 5.37
N VAL A 46 2.69 -17.35 4.97
CA VAL A 46 3.68 -18.35 4.54
C VAL A 46 4.24 -18.98 5.81
N TYR A 47 4.07 -20.30 5.93
CA TYR A 47 4.51 -21.06 7.11
C TYR A 47 6.04 -21.06 7.25
N ASP A 48 6.77 -21.12 6.13
CA ASP A 48 8.22 -21.06 6.13
C ASP A 48 8.72 -19.61 6.25
N LYS A 49 9.52 -19.35 7.29
CA LYS A 49 10.05 -18.01 7.60
C LYS A 49 11.05 -17.50 6.55
N ASN A 50 11.82 -18.38 5.92
CA ASN A 50 12.75 -17.98 4.88
C ASN A 50 12.00 -17.68 3.57
N GLU A 51 11.00 -18.48 3.22
CA GLU A 51 10.09 -18.24 2.09
C GLU A 51 9.32 -16.92 2.26
N GLN A 52 8.87 -16.62 3.47
CA GLN A 52 8.28 -15.32 3.78
C GLN A 52 9.27 -14.18 3.51
N LYS A 53 10.50 -14.30 3.99
CA LYS A 53 11.52 -13.26 3.84
C LYS A 53 11.94 -13.04 2.37
N ILE A 54 12.06 -14.11 1.57
CA ILE A 54 12.34 -13.98 0.13
C ILE A 54 11.19 -13.30 -0.60
N SER A 55 9.93 -13.68 -0.30
CA SER A 55 8.75 -13.05 -0.91
C SER A 55 8.69 -11.55 -0.56
N MET A 56 8.92 -11.19 0.70
CA MET A 56 8.98 -9.79 1.13
C MET A 56 10.07 -9.00 0.40
N MET A 57 11.25 -9.58 0.23
CA MET A 57 12.35 -8.91 -0.49
C MET A 57 12.06 -8.77 -1.99
N ASN A 58 11.45 -9.76 -2.62
CA ASN A 58 11.03 -9.66 -4.02
C ASN A 58 10.00 -8.53 -4.21
N ILE A 59 9.00 -8.45 -3.32
CA ILE A 59 8.02 -7.35 -3.31
C ILE A 59 8.73 -6.00 -3.18
N LEU A 60 9.67 -5.86 -2.25
CA LEU A 60 10.39 -4.60 -2.04
C LEU A 60 11.25 -4.23 -3.27
N ASN A 61 11.91 -5.20 -3.89
CA ASN A 61 12.69 -4.98 -5.11
C ASN A 61 11.81 -4.50 -6.26
N GLU A 62 10.70 -5.19 -6.52
CA GLU A 62 9.73 -4.82 -7.56
C GLU A 62 9.08 -3.46 -7.29
N TYR A 63 8.80 -3.14 -6.02
CA TYR A 63 8.34 -1.82 -5.61
C TYR A 63 9.35 -0.72 -5.95
N LEU A 64 10.63 -0.92 -5.60
CA LEU A 64 11.69 0.05 -5.88
C LEU A 64 11.89 0.25 -7.38
N GLN A 65 11.90 -0.83 -8.15
CA GLN A 65 11.95 -0.79 -9.61
C GLN A 65 10.80 0.05 -10.18
N TYR A 66 9.57 -0.24 -9.76
CA TYR A 66 8.39 0.49 -10.20
C TYR A 66 8.47 1.99 -9.85
N CYS A 67 8.91 2.32 -8.64
CA CYS A 67 9.08 3.71 -8.21
C CYS A 67 10.15 4.43 -9.03
N ASN A 68 11.25 3.76 -9.39
CA ASN A 68 12.29 4.33 -10.23
C ASN A 68 11.79 4.64 -11.64
N GLU A 69 11.03 3.72 -12.25
CA GLU A 69 10.42 3.89 -13.58
C GLU A 69 9.33 4.99 -13.63
N ASN A 70 8.76 5.34 -12.48
CA ASN A 70 7.75 6.39 -12.32
C ASN A 70 8.28 7.63 -11.59
N SER A 71 9.60 7.75 -11.42
CA SER A 71 10.23 8.74 -10.54
C SER A 71 9.91 10.19 -10.86
N THR A 72 9.56 10.50 -12.11
CA THR A 72 9.19 11.85 -12.56
C THR A 72 7.70 12.17 -12.39
N ARG A 73 6.88 11.18 -12.06
CA ARG A 73 5.42 11.30 -12.00
C ARG A 73 4.94 11.58 -10.58
N SER A 74 4.36 12.76 -10.36
CA SER A 74 3.99 13.20 -9.01
C SER A 74 2.92 12.34 -8.34
N ASP A 75 2.06 11.69 -9.14
CA ASP A 75 1.02 10.79 -8.65
C ASP A 75 1.59 9.55 -7.94
N LEU A 76 2.87 9.23 -8.19
CA LEU A 76 3.58 8.13 -7.55
C LEU A 76 3.54 8.25 -6.02
N ILE A 77 3.50 9.47 -5.48
CA ILE A 77 3.48 9.67 -4.04
C ILE A 77 2.26 9.05 -3.36
N LEU A 78 1.13 8.96 -4.07
CA LEU A 78 -0.08 8.32 -3.56
C LEU A 78 0.17 6.82 -3.37
N PHE A 79 0.81 6.18 -4.34
CA PHE A 79 1.17 4.76 -4.27
C PHE A 79 2.25 4.49 -3.22
N ILE A 80 3.26 5.36 -3.12
CA ILE A 80 4.31 5.27 -2.09
C ILE A 80 3.68 5.26 -0.70
N LYS A 81 2.80 6.22 -0.40
CA LYS A 81 2.10 6.29 0.90
C LYS A 81 1.28 5.03 1.17
N GLU A 82 0.51 4.59 0.18
CA GLU A 82 -0.31 3.38 0.29
C GLU A 82 0.52 2.15 0.61
N PHE A 83 1.66 1.95 -0.07
CA PHE A 83 2.55 0.80 0.16
C PHE A 83 3.12 0.79 1.58
N PHE A 84 3.56 1.95 2.10
CA PHE A 84 4.08 2.02 3.46
C PHE A 84 3.01 1.83 4.52
N GLU A 85 1.86 2.49 4.35
CA GLU A 85 0.73 2.42 5.29
C GLU A 85 0.14 1.01 5.38
N ASN A 86 -0.04 0.32 4.25
CA ASN A 86 -0.78 -0.94 4.21
C ASN A 86 0.10 -2.20 4.19
N TYR A 87 1.42 -2.06 4.10
CA TYR A 87 2.29 -3.25 3.99
C TYR A 87 3.63 -3.10 4.68
N TYR A 88 4.49 -2.17 4.26
CA TYR A 88 5.88 -2.16 4.72
C TYR A 88 5.96 -1.96 6.24
N ASN A 89 5.19 -1.01 6.78
CA ASN A 89 5.22 -0.68 8.21
C ASN A 89 4.75 -1.84 9.08
N GLU A 90 3.74 -2.59 8.66
CA GLU A 90 3.26 -3.78 9.39
C GLU A 90 4.34 -4.88 9.45
N LYS A 91 5.25 -4.91 8.48
CA LYS A 91 6.31 -5.92 8.37
C LYS A 91 7.69 -5.40 8.73
N LYS A 92 7.79 -4.18 9.29
CA LYS A 92 9.05 -3.50 9.63
C LYS A 92 9.97 -4.36 10.50
N ASN A 93 9.42 -5.11 11.46
CA ASN A 93 10.20 -5.99 12.33
C ASN A 93 10.87 -7.14 11.55
N VAL A 94 10.17 -7.71 10.56
CA VAL A 94 10.72 -8.80 9.72
C VAL A 94 11.76 -8.23 8.75
N TYR A 95 11.54 -7.04 8.19
CA TYR A 95 12.58 -6.33 7.42
C TYR A 95 13.83 -6.05 8.26
N GLY A 96 13.68 -5.61 9.51
CA GLY A 96 14.81 -5.42 10.42
C GLY A 96 15.63 -6.69 10.62
N GLN A 97 14.97 -7.86 10.74
CA GLN A 97 15.67 -9.14 10.80
C GLN A 97 16.39 -9.47 9.50
N ILE A 98 15.78 -9.22 8.34
CA ILE A 98 16.43 -9.42 7.03
C ILE A 98 17.69 -8.55 6.94
N TYR A 99 17.58 -7.28 7.29
CA TYR A 99 18.69 -6.32 7.19
C TYR A 99 19.87 -6.74 8.08
N ASN A 100 19.60 -7.20 9.30
CA ASN A 100 20.62 -7.71 10.23
C ASN A 100 21.19 -9.08 9.80
N ASP A 101 20.40 -9.91 9.12
CA ASP A 101 20.87 -11.18 8.59
C ASP A 101 21.79 -11.00 7.39
N CYS A 102 21.49 -10.03 6.52
CA CYS A 102 22.20 -9.83 5.26
C CYS A 102 23.33 -8.80 5.33
N SER A 103 23.49 -8.08 6.44
CA SER A 103 24.60 -7.15 6.67
C SER A 103 25.88 -7.82 7.18
N VAL A 104 25.84 -9.12 7.48
CA VAL A 104 26.96 -9.84 8.10
C VAL A 104 27.47 -10.91 7.12
N ASP A 105 28.62 -10.64 6.50
CA ASP A 105 29.22 -11.50 5.46
C ASP A 105 29.68 -12.88 5.97
N THR A 106 29.72 -13.09 7.29
CA THR A 106 30.15 -14.36 7.90
C THR A 106 29.03 -15.38 8.09
N LYS A 107 27.76 -15.03 7.80
CA LYS A 107 26.62 -15.96 7.89
C LYS A 107 26.46 -16.75 6.58
N PRO A 108 25.97 -18.01 6.63
CA PRO A 108 25.52 -18.71 5.43
C PRO A 108 24.54 -17.85 4.64
N GLN A 109 24.82 -17.63 3.36
CA GLN A 109 24.06 -16.69 2.55
C GLN A 109 22.65 -17.25 2.30
N LYS A 110 21.66 -16.69 3.00
CA LYS A 110 20.25 -17.02 2.81
C LYS A 110 19.79 -16.42 1.47
N SER A 111 18.88 -17.10 0.77
CA SER A 111 18.42 -16.70 -0.56
C SER A 111 17.90 -15.26 -0.62
N TYR A 112 17.17 -14.81 0.41
CA TYR A 112 16.66 -13.43 0.48
C TYR A 112 17.76 -12.36 0.59
N CYS A 113 18.99 -12.74 0.96
CA CYS A 113 20.11 -11.81 1.00
C CYS A 113 20.66 -11.46 -0.39
N GLU A 114 20.41 -12.29 -1.41
CA GLU A 114 20.74 -11.95 -2.79
C GLU A 114 19.86 -10.80 -3.29
N VAL A 115 18.56 -10.88 -3.03
CA VAL A 115 17.60 -9.82 -3.38
C VAL A 115 17.88 -8.55 -2.56
N TYR A 116 18.25 -8.68 -1.29
CA TYR A 116 18.70 -7.54 -0.48
C TYR A 116 19.93 -6.84 -1.07
N LYS A 117 20.95 -7.59 -1.49
CA LYS A 117 22.14 -7.03 -2.15
C LYS A 117 21.75 -6.32 -3.45
N LYS A 118 20.87 -6.92 -4.25
CA LYS A 118 20.33 -6.29 -5.46
C LYS A 118 19.69 -4.94 -5.16
N CYS A 119 18.83 -4.85 -4.14
CA CYS A 119 18.19 -3.58 -3.76
C CYS A 119 19.21 -2.50 -3.37
N ILE A 120 20.28 -2.87 -2.65
CA ILE A 120 21.35 -1.92 -2.28
C ILE A 120 22.09 -1.44 -3.53
N THR A 121 22.44 -2.35 -4.44
CA THR A 121 23.22 -2.02 -5.63
C THR A 121 22.42 -1.19 -6.63
N GLU A 122 21.16 -1.52 -6.87
CA GLU A 122 20.34 -0.86 -7.89
C GLU A 122 19.61 0.38 -7.38
N PHE A 123 19.28 0.43 -6.09
CA PHE A 123 18.43 1.47 -5.50
C PHE A 123 19.03 2.07 -4.22
N GLU A 124 20.36 2.20 -4.17
CA GLU A 124 21.13 2.55 -2.95
C GLU A 124 20.51 3.69 -2.13
N THR A 125 20.22 4.84 -2.77
CA THR A 125 19.67 6.01 -2.09
C THR A 125 18.30 5.74 -1.51
N ASP A 126 17.37 5.22 -2.31
CA ASP A 126 16.01 4.94 -1.90
C ASP A 126 15.96 3.85 -0.82
N PHE A 127 16.71 2.77 -1.00
CA PHE A 127 16.80 1.68 -0.05
C PHE A 127 17.41 2.13 1.29
N SER A 128 18.45 2.96 1.26
CA SER A 128 19.08 3.53 2.46
C SER A 128 18.09 4.38 3.28
N LEU A 129 17.32 5.23 2.60
CA LEU A 129 16.27 6.03 3.25
C LEU A 129 15.20 5.14 3.88
N ILE A 130 14.68 4.16 3.14
CA ILE A 130 13.67 3.21 3.65
C ILE A 130 14.18 2.47 4.89
N LYS A 131 15.43 1.97 4.83
CA LYS A 131 16.06 1.24 5.93
C LYS A 131 16.17 2.09 7.19
N ARG A 132 16.43 3.39 7.04
CA ARG A 132 16.47 4.35 8.16
C ARG A 132 15.08 4.66 8.69
N SER A 133 14.18 5.09 7.81
CA SER A 133 12.78 5.36 8.15
C SER A 133 11.89 5.45 6.91
N SER A 134 10.74 4.78 6.95
CA SER A 134 9.70 4.91 5.93
C SER A 134 9.19 6.35 5.82
N GLU A 135 9.03 7.05 6.95
CA GLU A 135 8.61 8.45 6.98
C GLU A 135 9.62 9.35 6.25
N GLU A 136 10.91 9.11 6.46
CA GLU A 136 11.94 9.92 5.85
C GLU A 136 12.04 9.71 4.35
N TYR A 137 11.89 8.47 3.90
CA TYR A 137 11.76 8.17 2.48
C TYR A 137 10.57 8.90 1.84
N VAL A 138 9.39 8.83 2.47
CA VAL A 138 8.18 9.51 1.99
C VAL A 138 8.39 11.03 1.92
N ASN A 139 8.95 11.63 2.97
CA ASN A 139 9.21 13.07 3.03
C ASN A 139 10.24 13.51 1.97
N ASN A 140 11.30 12.72 1.78
CA ASN A 140 12.27 12.97 0.72
C ASN A 140 11.62 13.00 -0.67
N LYS A 141 10.74 12.03 -0.97
CA LYS A 141 10.01 12.02 -2.25
C LYS A 141 9.06 13.21 -2.39
N ILE A 142 8.35 13.60 -1.32
CA ILE A 142 7.51 14.81 -1.28
C ILE A 142 8.34 16.05 -1.64
N GLU A 143 9.48 16.26 -0.98
CA GLU A 143 10.34 17.41 -1.23
C GLU A 143 10.89 17.44 -2.67
N LEU A 144 11.25 16.27 -3.21
CA LEU A 144 11.70 16.16 -4.60
C LEU A 144 10.59 16.60 -5.57
N TYR A 145 9.37 16.10 -5.39
CA TYR A 145 8.24 16.51 -6.23
C TYR A 145 7.87 17.99 -6.08
N GLN A 146 7.99 18.55 -4.87
CA GLN A 146 7.83 19.99 -4.64
C GLN A 146 8.85 20.81 -5.43
N LYS A 147 10.12 20.39 -5.44
CA LYS A 147 11.19 21.09 -6.17
C LYS A 147 11.02 20.99 -7.69
N MET A 148 10.56 19.84 -8.18
CA MET A 148 10.32 19.61 -9.61
C MET A 148 9.11 20.40 -10.14
N ASN A 149 8.04 20.52 -9.34
CA ASN A 149 6.82 21.25 -9.69
C ASN A 149 6.74 22.60 -8.99
N LYS A 150 7.44 23.61 -9.53
CA LYS A 150 7.43 25.01 -9.04
C LYS A 150 6.05 25.70 -9.01
N GLY A 151 4.97 25.04 -9.42
CA GLY A 151 3.61 25.59 -9.53
C GLY A 151 2.55 25.03 -8.56
N GLY A 152 2.90 24.15 -7.60
CA GLY A 152 1.95 23.65 -6.58
C GLY A 152 0.81 22.72 -7.06
N PHE A 153 0.61 22.60 -8.37
CA PHE A 153 -0.49 21.86 -9.02
C PHE A 153 -0.60 20.37 -8.60
N TRP A 154 0.53 19.72 -8.29
CA TRP A 154 0.54 18.32 -7.87
C TRP A 154 -0.09 18.10 -6.48
N MET A 155 0.11 19.03 -5.53
CA MET A 155 -0.54 18.97 -4.21
C MET A 155 -2.04 19.14 -4.32
N GLU A 156 -2.51 19.96 -5.27
CA GLU A 156 -3.93 20.14 -5.54
C GLU A 156 -4.55 18.87 -6.16
N ASN A 157 -3.86 18.21 -7.09
CA ASN A 157 -4.29 16.92 -7.63
C ASN A 157 -4.37 15.83 -6.55
N ILE A 158 -3.38 15.78 -5.65
CA ILE A 158 -3.34 14.84 -4.52
C ILE A 158 -4.45 15.13 -3.53
N ALA A 159 -4.68 16.40 -3.17
CA ALA A 159 -5.75 16.80 -2.27
C ALA A 159 -7.13 16.44 -2.87
N ARG A 160 -7.36 16.75 -4.15
CA ARG A 160 -8.57 16.35 -4.89
C ARG A 160 -8.75 14.83 -4.94
N PHE A 161 -7.67 14.07 -5.07
CA PHE A 161 -7.75 12.61 -5.02
C PHE A 161 -8.22 12.12 -3.64
N PHE A 162 -7.67 12.66 -2.56
CA PHE A 162 -8.11 12.32 -1.20
C PHE A 162 -9.56 12.73 -0.93
N GLU A 163 -9.98 13.92 -1.37
CA GLU A 163 -11.37 14.39 -1.27
C GLU A 163 -12.34 13.48 -2.04
N LYS A 164 -12.02 13.16 -3.30
CA LYS A 164 -12.82 12.26 -4.12
C LYS A 164 -12.95 10.87 -3.51
N THR A 165 -11.88 10.34 -2.91
CA THR A 165 -11.91 9.02 -2.25
C THR A 165 -12.68 9.05 -0.93
N SER A 166 -12.67 10.16 -0.18
CA SER A 166 -13.54 10.33 0.99
C SER A 166 -15.02 10.46 0.62
N ASP A 167 -15.35 11.15 -0.47
CA ASP A 167 -16.73 11.31 -0.93
C ASP A 167 -17.32 9.99 -1.42
N ILE A 168 -16.54 9.19 -2.17
CA ILE A 168 -16.93 7.82 -2.56
C ILE A 168 -17.17 6.94 -1.31
N SER A 169 -16.36 7.12 -0.26
CA SER A 169 -16.48 6.40 1.02
C SER A 169 -17.72 6.81 1.84
N SER A 170 -18.28 8.00 1.62
CA SER A 170 -19.40 8.55 2.43
C SER A 170 -20.73 7.81 2.24
N SER A 171 -20.83 6.94 1.22
CA SER A 171 -21.97 6.03 0.99
C SER A 171 -22.13 4.93 2.06
N ALA A 172 -21.18 4.80 3.00
CA ALA A 172 -21.26 3.83 4.12
C ALA A 172 -22.24 4.23 5.25
N SER A 173 -22.80 5.44 5.24
CA SER A 173 -23.67 5.95 6.31
C SER A 173 -25.10 5.38 6.33
N VAL A 174 -25.51 4.58 5.33
CA VAL A 174 -26.89 4.04 5.26
C VAL A 174 -27.07 2.72 6.02
N ILE A 175 -25.98 2.00 6.34
CA ILE A 175 -26.09 0.65 6.92
C ILE A 175 -26.31 0.68 8.44
N THR A 176 -25.76 1.65 9.17
CA THR A 176 -25.99 1.79 10.63
C THR A 176 -27.42 2.24 10.96
N GLY A 177 -28.08 3.03 10.10
CA GLY A 177 -29.48 3.43 10.29
C GLY A 177 -30.47 2.26 10.15
N THR A 178 -30.21 1.35 9.20
CA THR A 178 -31.12 0.23 8.91
C THR A 178 -31.11 -0.82 10.01
N VAL A 179 -29.94 -1.09 10.61
CA VAL A 179 -29.79 -2.05 11.71
C VAL A 179 -30.46 -1.53 12.99
N VAL A 180 -30.29 -0.24 13.32
CA VAL A 180 -30.93 0.37 14.50
C VAL A 180 -32.46 0.42 14.35
N ALA A 181 -32.99 0.73 13.15
CA ALA A 181 -34.42 0.71 12.88
C ALA A 181 -35.02 -0.72 12.98
N LEU A 182 -34.29 -1.75 12.53
CA LEU A 182 -34.69 -3.15 12.71
C LEU A 182 -34.70 -3.58 14.19
N PHE A 183 -33.75 -3.09 15.01
CA PHE A 183 -33.75 -3.33 16.45
C PHE A 183 -34.92 -2.66 17.17
N PHE A 184 -35.29 -1.42 16.82
CA PHE A 184 -36.43 -0.74 17.44
C PHE A 184 -37.78 -1.34 17.02
N THR A 185 -37.93 -1.75 15.76
CA THR A 185 -39.17 -2.37 15.27
C THR A 185 -39.39 -3.76 15.88
N THR A 186 -38.36 -4.59 15.97
CA THR A 186 -38.44 -5.91 16.63
C THR A 186 -38.71 -5.80 18.13
N PHE A 187 -38.10 -4.83 18.82
CA PHE A 187 -38.36 -4.57 20.24
C PHE A 187 -39.80 -4.09 20.50
N ALA A 188 -40.32 -3.19 19.66
CA ALA A 188 -41.69 -2.72 19.76
C ALA A 188 -42.70 -3.86 19.54
N LEU A 189 -42.50 -4.69 18.51
CA LEU A 189 -43.34 -5.86 18.25
C LEU A 189 -43.30 -6.89 19.38
N TYR A 190 -42.12 -7.16 19.95
CA TYR A 190 -41.97 -8.04 21.11
C TYR A 190 -42.74 -7.53 22.33
N LYS A 191 -42.63 -6.23 22.62
CA LYS A 191 -43.33 -5.60 23.76
C LYS A 191 -44.85 -5.62 23.59
N VAL A 192 -45.36 -5.38 22.38
CA VAL A 192 -46.80 -5.47 22.09
C VAL A 192 -47.31 -6.89 22.29
N ARG A 193 -46.60 -7.91 21.79
CA ARG A 193 -47.02 -9.31 21.91
C ARG A 193 -47.11 -9.80 23.35
N LYS A 194 -46.22 -9.33 24.25
CA LYS A 194 -46.23 -9.68 25.68
C LYS A 194 -47.40 -9.06 26.46
N ASN A 195 -48.02 -8.00 25.95
CA ASN A 195 -49.14 -7.33 26.63
C ASN A 195 -50.52 -7.86 26.19
N TYR A 196 -50.58 -8.76 25.19
CA TYR A 196 -51.83 -9.29 24.63
C TYR A 196 -51.96 -10.82 24.75
N ILE A 197 -50.99 -11.51 25.37
CA ILE A 197 -51.03 -12.94 25.75
C ILE A 197 -50.78 -13.02 27.24
#